data_AF-A0A838QWJ3-F1
#
_entry.id   AF-A0A838QWJ3-F1
#
_cell.length_a   1.000
_cell.length_b   1.000
_cell.length_c   1.000
_cell.angle_alpha   90.00
_cell.angle_beta   90.00
_cell.angle_gamma   90.00
#
_symmetry.space_group_name_H-M   'P 1'
#
loop_
_entity.id
_entity.type
_entity.pdbx_description
1 polymer ?
#
loop_
_entity_poly.entity_id
_entity_poly.type
_entity_poly.pdbx_seq_one_letter_code
_entity_poly.pdbx_strand_id
1 'polypeptide(L)'
;MLPFCGYHMGDYFGHWLDFGGRLESPPRVFTVNWFRKDANGDYLWPGFSDNMRILQWIVRRVNGETRSYATPLGWRPRYEDIDWRGLDFSREQWDEAMHVDRDEWFAEIASHNELFFKLYDRLPRDLTAVRDLLLAALCRTPVE
;
A
#
# COMPACT_ATOMS: atom_id res chain seq x y z
N MET A 1 -5.08 -1.46 -15.31
CA MET A 1 -4.90 -2.23 -16.56
C MET A 1 -6.03 -3.22 -16.87
N LEU A 2 -7.01 -3.42 -15.98
CA LEU A 2 -8.06 -4.44 -16.17
C LEU A 2 -8.81 -4.35 -17.52
N PRO A 3 -9.31 -3.19 -17.99
CA PRO A 3 -9.99 -3.11 -19.29
C PRO A 3 -9.04 -2.81 -20.46
N PHE A 4 -7.72 -2.76 -20.23
CA PHE A 4 -6.74 -2.27 -21.22
C PHE A 4 -5.59 -3.26 -21.48
N CYS A 5 -5.54 -4.39 -20.78
CA CYS A 5 -4.50 -5.40 -20.99
C CYS A 5 -4.75 -6.15 -22.31
N GLY A 6 -3.85 -5.99 -23.27
CA GLY A 6 -3.98 -6.60 -24.61
C GLY A 6 -3.64 -8.09 -24.69
N TYR A 7 -3.27 -8.70 -23.56
CA TYR A 7 -2.91 -10.12 -23.46
C TYR A 7 -3.23 -10.65 -22.04
N HIS A 8 -2.88 -11.91 -21.76
CA HIS A 8 -3.22 -12.56 -20.49
C HIS A 8 -2.66 -11.82 -19.27
N MET A 9 -3.49 -11.56 -18.25
CA MET A 9 -3.09 -10.78 -17.08
C MET A 9 -1.99 -11.45 -16.25
N GLY A 10 -1.96 -12.78 -16.18
CA GLY A 10 -0.87 -13.52 -15.53
C GLY A 10 0.50 -13.24 -16.17
N ASP A 11 0.56 -13.23 -17.50
CA ASP A 11 1.78 -12.90 -18.23
C ASP A 11 2.15 -11.42 -18.04
N TYR A 12 1.14 -10.54 -17.94
CA TYR A 12 1.37 -9.12 -17.66
C TYR A 12 2.03 -8.91 -16.30
N PHE A 13 1.60 -9.63 -15.26
CA PHE A 13 2.30 -9.60 -13.97
C PHE A 13 3.71 -10.18 -14.07
N GLY A 14 3.89 -11.28 -14.80
CA GLY A 14 5.22 -11.87 -15.05
C GLY A 14 6.16 -10.89 -15.73
N HIS A 15 5.66 -10.12 -16.69
CA HIS A 15 6.42 -9.09 -17.39
C HIS A 15 6.92 -7.99 -16.44
N TRP A 16 6.09 -7.52 -15.51
CA TRP A 16 6.52 -6.53 -14.51
C TRP A 16 7.59 -7.05 -13.58
N LEU A 17 7.51 -8.31 -13.16
CA LEU A 17 8.50 -8.95 -12.30
C LEU A 17 9.85 -9.10 -13.03
N ASP A 18 9.82 -9.59 -14.28
CA ASP A 18 11.01 -9.71 -15.13
C ASP A 18 11.63 -8.35 -15.46
N PHE A 19 10.81 -7.34 -15.79
CA PHE A 19 11.28 -5.98 -16.00
C PHE A 19 11.97 -5.43 -14.75
N GLY A 20 11.36 -5.57 -13.57
CA GLY A 20 11.93 -5.11 -12.31
C GLY A 20 13.27 -5.77 -11.97
N GLY A 21 13.39 -7.07 -12.24
CA GLY A 21 14.64 -7.83 -12.02
C GLY A 21 15.81 -7.42 -12.93
N ARG A 22 15.53 -6.67 -14.01
CA ARG A 22 16.56 -6.17 -14.95
C ARG A 22 17.01 -4.74 -14.66
N LEU A 23 16.35 -4.04 -13.74
CA LEU A 23 16.70 -2.66 -13.41
C LEU A 23 17.84 -2.63 -12.39
N GLU A 24 18.92 -1.92 -12.69
CA GLU A 24 20.01 -1.67 -11.73
C GLU A 24 19.55 -0.79 -10.56
N SER A 25 18.65 0.16 -10.83
CA SER A 25 18.10 1.09 -9.83
C SER A 25 16.57 1.21 -10.00
N PRO A 26 15.79 0.22 -9.53
CA PRO A 26 14.34 0.25 -9.67
C PRO A 26 13.72 1.40 -8.87
N PRO A 27 12.66 2.05 -9.40
CA PRO A 27 11.95 3.08 -8.66
C PRO A 27 11.25 2.49 -7.43
N ARG A 28 11.14 3.30 -6.37
CA ARG A 28 10.32 2.94 -5.20
C ARG A 28 8.84 2.96 -5.60
N VAL A 29 8.09 1.93 -5.21
CA VAL A 29 6.65 1.83 -5.45
C VAL A 29 5.90 2.18 -4.16
N PHE A 30 4.86 3.01 -4.28
CA PHE A 30 4.04 3.45 -3.15
C PHE A 30 2.57 3.17 -3.45
N THR A 31 1.83 2.77 -2.42
CA THR A 31 0.37 2.67 -2.43
C THR A 31 -0.19 3.81 -1.59
N VAL A 32 -1.24 4.46 -2.09
CA VAL A 32 -1.90 5.58 -1.41
C VAL A 32 -3.41 5.35 -1.41
N ASN A 33 -4.07 5.75 -0.33
CA ASN A 33 -5.52 5.74 -0.21
C ASN A 33 -5.98 7.10 0.32
N TRP A 34 -6.56 7.93 -0.56
CA TRP A 34 -7.11 9.24 -0.22
C TRP A 34 -8.55 9.19 0.29
N PHE A 35 -9.18 8.01 0.23
CA PHE A 35 -10.62 7.84 0.32
C PHE A 35 -11.05 6.96 1.49
N ARG A 36 -10.13 6.69 2.43
CA ARG A 36 -10.47 5.95 3.63
C ARG A 36 -11.50 6.74 4.43
N LYS A 37 -12.49 6.02 4.96
CA LYS A 37 -13.58 6.59 5.75
C LYS A 37 -13.57 6.05 7.16
N ASP A 38 -14.10 6.85 8.08
CA ASP A 38 -14.39 6.44 9.45
C ASP A 38 -15.68 5.61 9.53
N ALA A 39 -16.06 5.21 10.75
CA ALA A 39 -17.29 4.48 11.01
C ALA A 39 -18.58 5.28 10.70
N ASN A 40 -18.49 6.62 10.64
CA ASN A 40 -19.60 7.51 10.31
C ASN A 40 -19.74 7.74 8.79
N GLY A 41 -18.76 7.29 8.00
CA GLY A 41 -18.71 7.45 6.55
C GLY A 41 -18.03 8.74 6.09
N ASP A 42 -17.41 9.47 7.01
CA ASP A 42 -16.65 10.69 6.77
C ASP A 42 -15.23 10.35 6.31
N TYR A 43 -14.67 11.17 5.42
CA TYR A 43 -13.31 10.95 4.94
C TYR A 43 -12.29 11.28 6.02
N LEU A 44 -11.38 10.34 6.29
CA LEU A 44 -10.28 10.51 7.25
C LEU A 44 -9.19 11.44 6.74
N TRP A 45 -9.17 11.72 5.43
CA TRP A 45 -8.20 12.61 4.80
C TRP A 45 -8.90 13.70 3.99
N PRO A 46 -8.52 14.98 4.13
CA PRO A 46 -9.17 16.09 3.41
C PRO A 46 -9.02 16.02 1.88
N GLY A 47 -7.96 15.38 1.38
CA GLY A 47 -7.78 15.15 -0.05
C GLY A 47 -7.32 16.39 -0.83
N PHE A 48 -7.65 16.43 -2.13
CA PHE A 48 -7.36 17.55 -3.03
C PHE A 48 -5.90 18.03 -2.98
N SER A 49 -5.67 19.32 -2.67
CA SER A 49 -4.34 19.93 -2.58
C SER A 49 -3.53 19.39 -1.41
N ASP A 50 -4.17 18.94 -0.32
CA ASP A 50 -3.45 18.41 0.84
C ASP A 50 -2.73 17.11 0.52
N ASN A 51 -3.12 16.38 -0.54
CA ASN A 51 -2.37 15.23 -1.07
C ASN A 51 -0.90 15.57 -1.37
N MET A 52 -0.60 16.85 -1.66
CA MET A 52 0.77 17.31 -1.87
C MET A 52 1.68 17.05 -0.66
N ARG A 53 1.14 17.04 0.57
CA ARG A 53 1.89 16.74 1.79
C ARG A 53 2.45 15.31 1.77
N ILE A 54 1.67 14.35 1.28
CA ILE A 54 2.11 12.95 1.13
C ILE A 54 3.03 12.79 -0.08
N LEU A 55 2.77 13.48 -1.19
CA LEU A 55 3.67 13.46 -2.34
C LEU A 55 5.06 14.06 -1.99
N GLN A 56 5.09 15.13 -1.19
CA GLN A 56 6.32 15.69 -0.65
C GLN A 56 7.08 14.66 0.19
N TRP A 57 6.37 13.92 1.05
CA TRP A 57 6.99 12.82 1.82
C TRP A 57 7.56 11.72 0.90
N ILE A 58 6.84 11.34 -0.16
CA ILE A 58 7.33 10.35 -1.15
C ILE A 58 8.64 10.82 -1.79
N VAL A 59 8.72 12.08 -2.23
CA VAL A 59 9.95 12.64 -2.81
C VAL A 59 11.10 12.61 -1.80
N ARG A 60 10.86 13.08 -0.57
CA ARG A 60 11.85 13.03 0.51
C ARG A 60 12.28 11.59 0.81
N ARG A 61 11.37 10.62 0.74
CA ARG A 61 11.65 9.20 1.00
C ARG A 61 12.55 8.59 -0.07
N VAL A 62 12.31 8.93 -1.34
CA VAL A 62 13.15 8.52 -2.47
C VAL A 62 14.57 9.08 -2.32
N ASN A 63 14.72 10.32 -1.83
CA ASN A 63 16.02 10.96 -1.61
C ASN A 63 16.70 10.59 -0.28
N GLY A 64 16.06 9.79 0.58
CA GLY A 64 16.62 9.42 1.89
C GLY A 64 16.57 10.52 2.96
N GLU A 65 15.75 11.55 2.76
CA GLU A 65 15.63 12.75 3.61
C GLU A 65 14.57 12.62 4.72
N THR A 66 13.91 11.47 4.81
CA THR A 66 12.88 11.20 5.82
C THR A 66 12.90 9.75 6.27
N ARG A 67 12.40 9.53 7.50
CA ARG A 67 12.24 8.18 8.06
C ARG A 67 10.89 7.59 7.64
N SER A 68 10.73 6.31 7.96
CA SER A 68 9.49 5.57 7.83
C SER A 68 9.38 4.55 8.96
N TYR A 69 8.15 4.22 9.34
CA TYR A 69 7.87 3.17 10.30
C TYR A 69 7.46 1.89 9.58
N ALA A 70 7.94 0.74 10.04
CA ALA A 70 7.60 -0.56 9.47
C ALA A 70 6.23 -1.01 9.97
N THR A 71 5.37 -1.44 9.06
CA THR A 71 4.08 -2.07 9.32
C THR A 71 4.03 -3.42 8.59
N PRO A 72 3.02 -4.26 8.87
CA PRO A 72 2.87 -5.53 8.17
C PRO A 72 2.71 -5.40 6.65
N LEU A 73 2.26 -4.23 6.20
CA LEU A 73 1.97 -3.92 4.81
C LEU A 73 3.12 -3.20 4.11
N GLY A 74 4.22 -2.91 4.82
CA GLY A 74 5.37 -2.20 4.29
C GLY A 74 5.79 -1.04 5.17
N TRP A 75 6.05 0.12 4.57
CA TRP A 75 6.59 1.28 5.27
C TRP A 75 5.62 2.45 5.17
N ARG A 76 5.30 3.08 6.31
CA ARG A 76 4.42 4.26 6.35
C ARG A 76 5.14 5.50 6.90
N PRO A 77 4.70 6.72 6.54
CA PRO A 77 5.15 7.95 7.18
C PRO A 77 4.81 7.96 8.68
N ARG A 78 5.64 8.63 9.48
CA ARG A 78 5.25 9.04 10.83
C ARG A 78 4.53 10.38 10.77
N TYR A 79 3.76 10.70 11.80
CA TYR A 79 3.09 11.99 11.91
C TYR A 79 4.10 13.15 11.78
N GLU A 80 5.28 13.05 12.39
CA GLU A 80 6.28 14.12 12.38
C GLU A 80 6.96 14.32 11.01
N ASP A 81 6.82 13.34 10.10
CA ASP A 81 7.46 13.40 8.78
C ASP A 81 6.58 14.14 7.75
N ILE A 82 5.34 14.51 8.12
CA ILE A 82 4.39 15.23 7.29
C ILE A 82 4.38 16.72 7.65
N ASP A 83 4.27 17.57 6.64
CA ASP A 83 4.08 19.00 6.83
C ASP A 83 2.63 19.30 7.20
N TRP A 84 2.39 19.77 8.43
CA TRP A 84 1.06 20.14 8.94
C TRP A 84 0.77 21.64 8.89
N ARG A 85 1.71 22.46 8.40
CA ARG A 85 1.51 23.92 8.38
C ARG A 85 0.26 24.25 7.56
N GLY A 86 -0.61 25.06 8.15
CA GLY A 86 -1.86 25.49 7.53
C GLY A 86 -2.95 24.42 7.42
N LEU A 87 -2.81 23.26 8.07
CA LEU A 87 -3.86 22.25 8.18
C LEU A 87 -4.01 21.83 9.64
N ASP A 88 -5.20 22.02 10.19
CA ASP A 88 -5.55 21.51 11.52
C ASP A 88 -5.92 20.03 11.40
N PHE A 89 -4.95 19.17 11.67
CA PHE A 89 -5.09 17.72 11.58
C PHE A 89 -4.35 17.10 12.75
N SER A 90 -5.09 16.44 13.64
CA SER A 90 -4.55 15.95 14.89
C SER A 90 -3.76 14.64 14.69
N ARG A 91 -2.95 14.29 15.70
CA ARG A 91 -2.24 13.01 15.71
C ARG A 91 -3.21 11.83 15.73
N GLU A 92 -4.30 11.97 16.47
CA GLU A 92 -5.32 10.95 16.61
C GLU A 92 -6.01 10.69 15.27
N GLN A 93 -6.36 11.74 14.53
CA GLN A 93 -6.92 11.63 13.17
C GLN A 93 -5.94 10.95 12.21
N TRP A 94 -4.63 11.23 12.35
CA TRP A 94 -3.60 10.57 11.55
C TRP A 94 -3.43 9.10 11.88
N ASP A 95 -3.41 8.77 13.16
CA ASP A 95 -3.25 7.40 13.62
C ASP A 95 -4.45 6.54 13.19
N GLU A 96 -5.66 7.11 13.21
CA GLU A 96 -6.87 6.50 12.64
C GLU A 96 -6.76 6.33 11.11
N ALA A 97 -6.39 7.38 10.38
CA ALA A 97 -6.20 7.33 8.93
C ALA A 97 -5.17 6.27 8.50
N MET A 98 -4.14 6.05 9.32
CA MET A 98 -3.06 5.09 9.09
C MET A 98 -3.27 3.72 9.76
N HIS A 99 -4.34 3.53 10.52
CA HIS A 99 -4.60 2.32 11.29
C HIS A 99 -4.66 1.08 10.38
N VAL A 100 -4.09 -0.05 10.80
CA VAL A 100 -4.14 -1.30 10.02
C VAL A 100 -4.96 -2.29 10.81
N ASP A 101 -6.24 -2.41 10.46
CA ASP A 101 -7.12 -3.40 11.09
C ASP A 101 -6.76 -4.79 10.57
N ARG A 102 -6.40 -5.67 11.50
CA ARG A 102 -5.88 -6.99 11.15
C ARG A 102 -6.95 -7.86 10.49
N ASP A 103 -8.19 -7.79 10.97
CA ASP A 103 -9.26 -8.68 10.54
C ASP A 103 -9.81 -8.23 9.18
N GLU A 104 -9.87 -6.92 8.92
CA GLU A 104 -10.11 -6.35 7.59
C GLU A 104 -9.05 -6.81 6.58
N TRP A 105 -7.77 -6.77 6.96
CA TRP A 105 -6.69 -7.21 6.07
C TRP A 105 -6.66 -8.72 5.83
N PHE A 106 -7.06 -9.54 6.81
CA PHE A 106 -7.27 -10.97 6.57
C PHE A 106 -8.39 -11.22 5.55
N ALA A 107 -9.51 -10.51 5.68
CA ALA A 107 -10.61 -10.60 4.73
C ALA A 107 -10.18 -10.14 3.32
N GLU A 108 -9.41 -9.07 3.22
CA GLU A 108 -8.89 -8.55 1.95
C GLU A 108 -7.94 -9.56 1.29
N ILE A 109 -6.99 -10.13 2.04
CA ILE A 109 -6.08 -11.13 1.49
C ILE A 109 -6.83 -12.40 1.07
N ALA A 110 -7.87 -12.80 1.81
CA ALA A 110 -8.70 -13.93 1.43
C ALA A 110 -9.48 -13.67 0.13
N SER A 111 -9.92 -12.42 -0.11
CA SER A 111 -10.64 -12.02 -1.33
C SER A 111 -9.81 -12.24 -2.60
N HIS A 112 -8.47 -12.09 -2.50
CA HIS A 112 -7.56 -12.31 -3.63
C HIS A 112 -7.59 -13.74 -4.20
N ASN A 113 -8.08 -14.72 -3.44
CA ASN A 113 -8.19 -16.11 -3.92
C ASN A 113 -9.04 -16.22 -5.18
N GLU A 114 -10.10 -15.43 -5.32
CA GLU A 114 -10.95 -15.45 -6.50
C GLU A 114 -10.16 -15.04 -7.75
N LEU A 115 -9.40 -13.95 -7.66
CA LEU A 115 -8.56 -13.47 -8.75
C LEU A 115 -7.44 -14.46 -9.07
N PHE A 116 -6.78 -15.00 -8.05
CA PHE A 116 -5.67 -15.94 -8.25
C PHE A 116 -6.14 -17.25 -8.88
N PHE A 117 -7.35 -17.71 -8.55
CA PHE A 117 -7.96 -18.86 -9.21
C PHE A 117 -8.26 -18.60 -10.69
N LYS A 118 -8.79 -17.41 -11.02
CA LYS A 118 -9.04 -17.00 -12.41
C LYS A 118 -7.76 -16.93 -13.27
N LEU A 119 -6.60 -16.73 -12.65
CA LEU A 119 -5.30 -16.59 -13.32
C LEU A 119 -4.40 -17.82 -13.16
N TYR A 120 -4.91 -18.92 -12.59
CA TYR A 120 -4.10 -20.01 -12.03
C TYR A 120 -3.06 -20.60 -12.99
N ASP A 121 -3.40 -20.74 -14.27
CA ASP A 121 -2.56 -21.33 -15.31
C ASP A 121 -1.30 -20.51 -15.62
N ARG A 122 -1.33 -19.19 -15.41
CA ARG A 122 -0.19 -18.27 -15.69
C ARG A 122 0.15 -17.32 -14.55
N LEU A 123 -0.37 -17.55 -13.36
CA LEU A 123 -0.08 -16.69 -12.20
C LEU A 123 1.39 -16.87 -11.78
N PRO A 124 2.20 -15.79 -11.74
CA PRO A 124 3.57 -15.87 -11.23
C PRO A 124 3.60 -16.31 -9.77
N ARG A 125 4.49 -17.26 -9.44
CA ARG A 125 4.62 -17.82 -8.08
C ARG A 125 5.04 -16.78 -7.05
N ASP A 126 5.75 -15.74 -7.48
CA ASP A 126 6.15 -14.59 -6.67
C ASP A 126 4.94 -13.90 -6.03
N LEU A 127 3.81 -13.78 -6.75
CA LEU A 127 2.60 -13.15 -6.20
C LEU A 127 1.99 -13.99 -5.08
N THR A 128 1.98 -15.32 -5.21
CA THR A 128 1.56 -16.20 -4.12
C THR A 128 2.49 -16.14 -2.92
N ALA A 129 3.81 -16.08 -3.16
CA ALA A 129 4.80 -15.97 -2.09
C ALA A 129 4.67 -14.64 -1.32
N VAL A 130 4.49 -13.51 -2.03
CA VAL A 130 4.26 -12.20 -1.39
C VAL A 130 2.99 -12.20 -0.55
N ARG A 131 1.91 -12.82 -1.03
CA ARG A 131 0.67 -12.97 -0.26
C ARG A 131 0.92 -13.74 1.05
N ASP A 132 1.66 -14.84 1.00
CA ASP A 132 1.94 -15.65 2.18
C ASP A 132 2.85 -14.90 3.18
N LEU A 133 3.81 -14.10 2.68
CA LEU A 133 4.62 -13.22 3.51
C LEU A 133 3.79 -12.14 4.21
N LEU A 134 2.81 -11.53 3.50
CA LEU A 134 1.89 -10.55 4.09
C LEU A 134 1.05 -11.16 5.21
N LEU A 135 0.49 -12.35 4.99
CA LEU A 135 -0.23 -13.09 6.04
C LEU A 135 0.66 -13.35 7.25
N ALA A 136 1.90 -13.80 7.02
CA ALA A 136 2.83 -14.08 8.10
C ALA A 136 3.28 -12.81 8.86
N ALA A 137 3.29 -11.66 8.21
CA ALA A 137 3.57 -10.37 8.85
C ALA A 137 2.38 -9.92 9.72
N LEU A 138 1.16 -10.03 9.19
CA LEU A 138 -0.07 -9.69 9.93
C LEU A 138 -0.24 -10.56 11.18
N CYS A 139 0.00 -11.88 11.09
CA CYS A 139 -0.07 -12.80 12.24
C CYS A 139 0.92 -12.45 13.37
N ARG A 140 2.06 -11.84 13.05
CA ARG A 140 3.12 -11.50 14.02
C ARG A 140 2.93 -10.14 14.66
N THR A 141 1.96 -9.37 14.19
CA THR A 141 1.69 -8.04 14.72
C THR A 141 0.86 -8.18 15.98
N PRO A 142 1.27 -7.58 17.11
CA PRO A 142 0.46 -7.56 18.32
C PRO A 142 -0.92 -6.99 18.00
N VAL A 143 -1.95 -7.56 18.62
CA VAL A 143 -3.28 -6.93 18.65
C VAL A 143 -3.18 -5.77 19.63
N GLU A 144 -3.23 -4.55 19.13
CA GLU A 144 -3.42 -3.35 19.96
C GLU A 144 -4.90 -3.21 20.34
#